data_AF-A0A2N2GQM1-F1
#
_entry.id   AF-A0A2N2GQM1-F1
#
_cell.length_a   1.000
_cell.length_b   1.000
_cell.length_c   1.000
_cell.angle_alpha   90.00
_cell.angle_beta   90.00
_cell.angle_gamma   90.00
#
_symmetry.space_group_name_H-M   'P 1'
#
loop_
_entity.id
_entity.type
_entity.pdbx_description
1 polymer ?
#
loop_
_entity_poly.entity_id
_entity_poly.type
_entity_poly.pdbx_seq_one_letter_code
_entity_poly.pdbx_strand_id
1 'polypeptide(L)'
;MTAEAMAGKGGEMRIRESRQPAREKISRNIRGSSPGALDFLWLEITAQCNLSCIHCYADASPARRLHGNLGFADWRDALRQAAELGCRRVQFIGGEPTLHPSLAKLIECARADGFTTVEVFTNGTVFTETLKESFLRHRTRLAFSVYSARAEIHDAVTQEKGSFSRTMTSIQWAVRSGLPVRVAAVQMKANAGDLGQTRNMLEGMGVSSISSGPVREVGRGLRRKKVGSRFDALCGRCWQKKLCLTPSGEIFPCVFSRFYPVGILAQGLEKVLNSPTLSAFREKLLSGRVQQPDNAQTKGCVCEPDLEPVPCDPDLEPLPCEPDLEPLPCDPDLEPLPCDPDLEPLPCEPDLEPVPCDPDLEPVPCDPDLEPVPCDPDL
;
A
#
# COMPACT_ATOMS: atom_id res chain seq x y z
N MET A 1 -60.18 17.34 52.89
CA MET A 1 -60.46 15.94 53.27
C MET A 1 -59.47 15.09 52.48
N THR A 2 -58.29 14.73 53.01
CA THR A 2 -58.00 13.54 53.87
C THR A 2 -58.54 12.27 53.22
N ALA A 3 -57.85 11.13 53.05
CA ALA A 3 -56.61 10.57 53.60
C ALA A 3 -56.19 9.37 52.68
N GLU A 4 -54.92 9.11 52.42
CA GLU A 4 -54.04 8.09 53.06
C GLU A 4 -54.17 6.62 52.57
N ALA A 5 -53.05 6.15 52.00
CA ALA A 5 -52.29 4.91 52.23
C ALA A 5 -52.96 3.59 52.68
N MET A 6 -52.56 2.47 52.06
CA MET A 6 -51.63 1.47 52.65
C MET A 6 -51.47 0.23 51.75
N ALA A 7 -50.35 -0.46 51.94
CA ALA A 7 -49.76 -1.49 51.10
C ALA A 7 -50.34 -2.91 51.28
N GLY A 8 -50.07 -3.77 50.29
CA GLY A 8 -50.22 -5.24 50.40
C GLY A 8 -49.49 -5.97 49.27
N LYS A 9 -48.47 -6.75 49.64
CA LYS A 9 -47.46 -7.41 48.80
C LYS A 9 -47.96 -8.68 48.09
N GLY A 10 -47.26 -9.05 47.01
CA GLY A 10 -46.75 -10.42 46.83
C GLY A 10 -47.23 -11.19 45.59
N GLY A 11 -46.33 -11.38 44.61
CA GLY A 11 -46.52 -12.30 43.48
C GLY A 11 -45.38 -12.22 42.48
N GLU A 12 -44.31 -12.99 42.72
CA GLU A 12 -43.14 -13.11 41.84
C GLU A 12 -43.49 -13.78 40.50
N MET A 13 -43.12 -13.15 39.39
CA MET A 13 -43.26 -13.70 38.03
C MET A 13 -41.88 -14.15 37.53
N ARG A 14 -41.71 -15.47 37.34
CA ARG A 14 -40.51 -16.08 36.75
C ARG A 14 -40.36 -15.65 35.28
N ILE A 15 -39.30 -14.90 34.98
CA ILE A 15 -38.88 -14.58 33.60
C ILE A 15 -37.99 -15.73 33.11
N ARG A 16 -38.39 -16.36 32.00
CA ARG A 16 -37.58 -17.36 31.28
C ARG A 16 -36.42 -16.66 30.57
N GLU A 17 -35.19 -16.98 30.96
CA GLU A 17 -33.97 -16.57 30.24
C GLU A 17 -33.87 -17.31 28.89
N SER A 18 -33.93 -16.55 27.80
CA SER A 18 -33.61 -17.02 26.46
C SER A 18 -32.09 -16.99 26.26
N ARG A 19 -31.49 -18.17 26.12
CA ARG A 19 -30.06 -18.36 25.83
C ARG A 19 -29.72 -17.77 24.45
N GLN A 20 -28.90 -16.72 24.42
CA GLN A 20 -28.36 -16.11 23.20
C GLN A 20 -27.13 -16.91 22.67
N PRO A 21 -27.18 -17.46 21.44
CA PRO A 21 -26.09 -18.25 20.85
C PRO A 21 -24.96 -17.41 20.20
N ALA A 22 -25.00 -16.08 20.32
CA ALA A 22 -24.06 -15.17 19.64
C ALA A 22 -22.72 -14.97 20.37
N ARG A 23 -22.68 -15.12 21.70
CA ARG A 23 -21.47 -14.87 22.51
C ARG A 23 -20.39 -15.95 22.35
N GLU A 24 -20.76 -17.19 22.06
CA GLU A 24 -19.79 -18.28 21.91
C GLU A 24 -19.01 -18.24 20.58
N LYS A 25 -19.61 -17.75 19.49
CA LYS A 25 -18.97 -17.71 18.16
C LYS A 25 -17.84 -16.69 18.09
N ILE A 26 -17.94 -15.57 18.80
CA ILE A 26 -16.86 -14.54 18.85
C ILE A 26 -15.62 -15.09 19.60
N SER A 27 -15.82 -15.99 20.57
CA SER A 27 -14.71 -16.58 21.34
C SER A 27 -13.93 -17.68 20.60
N ARG A 28 -14.42 -18.19 19.45
CA ARG A 28 -13.76 -19.27 18.70
C ARG A 28 -12.74 -18.77 17.68
N ASN A 29 -12.93 -17.58 17.08
CA ASN A 29 -11.98 -17.03 16.10
C ASN A 29 -10.68 -16.45 16.71
N ILE A 30 -10.58 -16.37 18.04
CA ILE A 30 -9.36 -15.89 18.73
C ILE A 30 -8.40 -17.06 19.05
N ARG A 31 -8.85 -18.33 18.94
CA ARG A 31 -8.12 -19.51 19.43
C ARG A 31 -7.21 -20.22 18.41
N GLY A 32 -7.10 -19.72 17.18
CA GLY A 32 -6.32 -20.37 16.11
C GLY A 32 -5.01 -19.69 15.72
N SER A 33 -4.62 -18.61 16.39
CA SER A 33 -3.40 -17.86 16.07
C SER A 33 -2.38 -17.99 17.17
N SER A 34 -1.20 -18.51 16.86
CA SER A 34 -0.08 -18.55 17.80
C SER A 34 0.12 -17.16 18.43
N PRO A 35 0.23 -17.06 19.76
CA PRO A 35 0.66 -15.83 20.42
C PRO A 35 1.98 -15.36 19.77
N GLY A 36 2.03 -14.12 19.28
CA GLY A 36 3.21 -13.56 18.61
C GLY A 36 3.19 -13.50 17.08
N ALA A 37 2.15 -14.01 16.40
CA ALA A 37 2.08 -13.93 14.94
C ALA A 37 1.79 -12.50 14.43
N LEU A 38 2.49 -12.10 13.36
CA LEU A 38 2.24 -10.85 12.63
C LEU A 38 1.52 -11.15 11.31
N ASP A 39 0.38 -10.52 11.05
CA ASP A 39 -0.42 -10.79 9.84
C ASP A 39 -0.16 -9.76 8.73
N PHE A 40 0.32 -8.56 9.09
CA PHE A 40 0.51 -7.45 8.15
C PHE A 40 1.54 -6.43 8.66
N LEU A 41 2.42 -5.96 7.78
CA LEU A 41 3.41 -4.93 8.09
C LEU A 41 3.29 -3.74 7.13
N TRP A 42 3.13 -2.54 7.68
CA TRP A 42 3.38 -1.29 6.96
C TRP A 42 4.83 -0.86 7.14
N LEU A 43 5.50 -0.52 6.04
CA LEU A 43 6.82 0.08 6.05
C LEU A 43 6.71 1.50 5.46
N GLU A 44 6.72 2.51 6.32
CA GLU A 44 6.91 3.90 5.90
C GLU A 44 8.40 4.09 5.60
N ILE A 45 8.83 3.81 4.37
CA ILE A 45 10.27 3.77 4.02
C ILE A 45 10.88 5.15 3.84
N THR A 46 10.06 6.19 3.70
CA THR A 46 10.48 7.59 3.67
C THR A 46 9.45 8.48 4.35
N ALA A 47 9.84 9.69 4.74
CA ALA A 47 8.92 10.76 5.13
C ALA A 47 8.75 11.81 4.02
N GLN A 48 9.60 11.77 2.98
CA GLN A 48 9.55 12.69 1.85
C GLN A 48 8.48 12.28 0.84
N CYS A 49 7.69 13.25 0.41
CA CYS A 49 6.72 13.07 -0.66
C CYS A 49 6.86 14.24 -1.62
N ASN A 50 6.72 14.00 -2.91
CA ASN A 50 6.71 15.07 -3.91
C ASN A 50 5.38 15.86 -3.93
N LEU A 51 4.41 15.52 -3.08
CA LEU A 51 3.12 16.20 -2.92
C LEU A 51 2.93 16.69 -1.48
N SER A 52 2.00 17.65 -1.29
CA SER A 52 1.67 18.24 0.01
C SER A 52 0.19 18.11 0.36
N CYS A 53 -0.39 16.93 0.13
CA CYS A 53 -1.84 16.71 0.23
C CYS A 53 -2.46 17.24 1.54
N ILE A 54 -3.60 17.92 1.44
CA ILE A 54 -4.23 18.65 2.56
C ILE A 54 -4.68 17.76 3.74
N HIS A 55 -4.81 16.45 3.53
CA HIS A 55 -5.31 15.48 4.51
C HIS A 55 -4.27 14.45 4.97
N CYS A 56 -3.01 14.58 4.55
CA CYS A 56 -1.99 13.55 4.75
C CYS A 56 -1.85 13.19 6.24
N TYR A 57 -2.07 11.90 6.56
CA TYR A 57 -1.97 11.40 7.93
C TYR A 57 -0.49 11.36 8.41
N ALA A 58 0.44 11.18 7.48
CA ALA A 58 1.88 11.11 7.75
C ALA A 58 2.53 12.49 7.96
N ASP A 59 1.85 13.56 7.53
CA ASP A 59 2.42 14.91 7.38
C ASP A 59 3.69 14.95 6.50
N ALA A 60 3.71 14.09 5.48
CA ALA A 60 4.76 14.06 4.46
C ALA A 60 4.71 15.28 3.55
N SER A 61 5.86 15.71 3.02
CA SER A 61 5.97 16.83 2.09
C SER A 61 7.34 16.82 1.40
N PRO A 62 7.57 17.68 0.37
CA PRO A 62 8.87 17.77 -0.30
C PRO A 62 10.00 18.19 0.64
N ALA A 63 9.67 18.98 1.66
CA ALA A 63 10.60 19.49 2.67
C ALA A 63 11.03 18.44 3.72
N ARG A 64 10.42 17.25 3.73
CA ARG A 64 10.85 16.15 4.62
C ARG A 64 12.07 15.43 4.02
N ARG A 65 12.87 14.80 4.86
CA ARG A 65 14.05 14.04 4.43
C ARG A 65 13.65 12.73 3.75
N LEU A 66 14.38 12.38 2.68
CA LEU A 66 14.21 11.10 1.98
C LEU A 66 14.53 9.92 2.90
N HIS A 67 15.66 10.00 3.59
CA HIS A 67 16.09 9.00 4.57
C HIS A 67 15.82 9.48 5.99
N GLY A 68 15.39 8.56 6.84
CA GLY A 68 15.36 8.74 8.29
C GLY A 68 16.65 8.22 8.93
N ASN A 69 16.49 7.54 10.06
CA ASN A 69 17.58 6.87 10.76
C ASN A 69 17.85 5.46 10.23
N LEU A 70 16.85 4.86 9.56
CA LEU A 70 16.95 3.49 9.04
C LEU A 70 17.57 3.48 7.63
N GLY A 71 18.62 2.67 7.47
CA GLY A 71 19.23 2.35 6.19
C GLY A 71 18.64 1.08 5.57
N PHE A 72 19.18 0.67 4.42
CA PHE A 72 18.73 -0.53 3.72
C PHE A 72 18.81 -1.80 4.59
N ALA A 73 19.89 -1.96 5.36
CA ALA A 73 20.08 -3.12 6.23
C ALA A 73 18.99 -3.23 7.30
N ASP A 74 18.56 -2.10 7.87
CA ASP A 74 17.50 -2.06 8.87
C ASP A 74 16.14 -2.46 8.27
N TRP A 75 15.82 -1.96 7.07
CA TRP A 75 14.59 -2.35 6.38
C TRP A 75 14.57 -3.83 6.00
N ARG A 76 15.72 -4.36 5.56
CA ARG A 76 15.89 -5.78 5.29
C ARG A 76 15.71 -6.61 6.57
N ASP A 77 16.29 -6.17 7.67
CA ASP A 77 16.13 -6.85 8.97
C ASP A 77 14.67 -6.84 9.44
N ALA A 78 13.96 -5.72 9.27
CA ALA A 78 12.53 -5.64 9.56
C ALA A 78 11.69 -6.64 8.74
N LEU A 79 11.98 -6.79 7.44
CA LEU A 79 11.33 -7.78 6.57
C LEU A 79 11.59 -9.21 7.06
N ARG A 80 12.86 -9.53 7.38
CA ARG A 80 13.26 -10.84 7.90
C ARG A 80 12.53 -11.17 9.21
N GLN A 81 12.59 -10.26 10.19
CA GLN A 81 11.91 -10.46 11.48
C GLN A 81 10.40 -10.66 11.29
N ALA A 82 9.76 -9.90 10.40
CA ALA A 82 8.35 -10.05 10.12
C ALA A 82 8.03 -11.42 9.48
N ALA A 83 8.88 -11.88 8.55
CA ALA A 83 8.72 -13.19 7.92
C ALA A 83 8.87 -14.35 8.92
N GLU A 84 9.80 -14.24 9.88
CA GLU A 84 10.00 -15.18 11.00
C GLU A 84 8.77 -15.24 11.91
N LEU A 85 8.06 -14.11 12.08
CA LEU A 85 6.80 -14.01 12.82
C LEU A 85 5.56 -14.48 12.02
N GLY A 86 5.77 -15.12 10.86
CA GLY A 86 4.71 -15.63 10.00
C GLY A 86 4.02 -14.59 9.13
N CYS A 87 4.54 -13.36 9.06
CA CYS A 87 3.97 -12.32 8.20
C CYS A 87 4.21 -12.66 6.74
N ARG A 88 3.15 -12.58 5.93
CA ARG A 88 3.19 -12.83 4.49
C ARG A 88 2.64 -11.68 3.66
N ARG A 89 2.37 -10.54 4.32
CA ARG A 89 1.80 -9.34 3.71
C ARG A 89 2.54 -8.10 4.17
N VAL A 90 3.14 -7.40 3.22
CA VAL A 90 3.82 -6.13 3.46
C VAL A 90 3.28 -5.07 2.52
N GLN A 91 3.21 -3.85 3.04
CA GLN A 91 2.91 -2.69 2.24
C GLN A 91 3.98 -1.62 2.41
N PHE A 92 4.63 -1.28 1.30
CA PHE A 92 5.53 -0.14 1.22
C PHE A 92 4.71 1.14 1.05
N ILE A 93 4.91 2.05 1.98
CA ILE A 93 4.21 3.33 2.10
C ILE A 93 5.23 4.40 2.54
N GLY A 94 4.72 5.51 3.08
CA GLY A 94 5.51 6.52 3.78
C GLY A 94 6.11 7.50 2.81
N GLY A 95 5.89 8.78 3.10
CA GLY A 95 6.07 9.81 2.12
C GLY A 95 5.45 9.39 0.79
N GLU A 96 6.24 9.46 -0.27
CA GLU A 96 6.00 8.72 -1.50
C GLU A 96 7.07 7.61 -1.63
N PRO A 97 6.70 6.31 -1.51
CA PRO A 97 7.68 5.24 -1.53
C PRO A 97 8.45 5.14 -2.85
N THR A 98 7.87 5.58 -3.99
CA THR A 98 8.56 5.51 -5.28
C THR A 98 9.73 6.48 -5.43
N LEU A 99 9.90 7.41 -4.49
CA LEU A 99 11.09 8.25 -4.41
C LEU A 99 12.27 7.54 -3.73
N HIS A 100 12.01 6.46 -2.97
CA HIS A 100 13.06 5.81 -2.20
C HIS A 100 13.92 4.90 -3.10
N PRO A 101 15.26 5.13 -3.19
CA PRO A 101 16.12 4.44 -4.17
C PRO A 101 16.20 2.93 -3.96
N SER A 102 15.98 2.46 -2.73
CA SER A 102 16.00 1.03 -2.42
C SER A 102 14.66 0.31 -2.61
N LEU A 103 13.58 0.97 -3.05
CA LEU A 103 12.25 0.35 -3.11
C LEU A 103 12.25 -0.94 -3.96
N ALA A 104 12.82 -0.91 -5.17
CA ALA A 104 12.89 -2.08 -6.05
C ALA A 104 13.60 -3.26 -5.38
N LYS A 105 14.72 -3.01 -4.71
CA LYS A 105 15.49 -4.02 -3.97
C LYS A 105 14.73 -4.54 -2.75
N LEU A 106 13.99 -3.68 -2.05
CA LEU A 106 13.16 -4.10 -0.90
C LEU A 106 11.98 -4.98 -1.34
N ILE A 107 11.39 -4.73 -2.50
CA ILE A 107 10.36 -5.59 -3.11
C ILE A 107 10.92 -6.97 -3.41
N GLU A 108 12.10 -7.04 -4.05
CA GLU A 108 12.82 -8.28 -4.33
C GLU A 108 13.09 -9.06 -3.02
N CYS A 109 13.65 -8.38 -2.02
CA CYS A 109 13.89 -8.93 -0.69
C CYS A 109 12.63 -9.49 -0.03
N ALA A 110 11.52 -8.75 -0.07
CA ALA A 110 10.24 -9.21 0.48
C ALA A 110 9.73 -10.46 -0.24
N ARG A 111 9.82 -10.53 -1.58
CA ARG A 111 9.46 -11.74 -2.32
C ARG A 111 10.35 -12.93 -1.94
N ALA A 112 11.65 -12.72 -1.83
CA ALA A 112 12.61 -13.76 -1.43
C ALA A 112 12.33 -14.30 -0.01
N ASP A 113 11.82 -13.47 0.89
CA ASP A 113 11.44 -13.86 2.26
C ASP A 113 10.06 -14.54 2.36
N GLY A 114 9.41 -14.80 1.21
CA GLY A 114 8.14 -15.50 1.16
C GLY A 114 6.92 -14.60 1.37
N PHE A 115 7.03 -13.28 1.25
CA PHE A 115 5.84 -12.41 1.28
C PHE A 115 4.97 -12.65 0.04
N THR A 116 3.83 -13.32 0.27
CA THR A 116 2.82 -13.61 -0.76
C THR A 116 2.13 -12.36 -1.29
N THR A 117 1.95 -11.34 -0.44
CA THR A 117 1.41 -10.04 -0.83
C THR A 117 2.44 -8.95 -0.57
N VAL A 118 2.93 -8.35 -1.66
CA VAL A 118 3.78 -7.16 -1.64
C VAL A 118 3.02 -6.04 -2.35
N GLU A 119 2.62 -5.02 -1.60
CA GLU A 119 1.85 -3.88 -2.13
C GLU A 119 2.65 -2.58 -1.99
N VAL A 120 2.61 -1.72 -3.00
CA VAL A 120 3.13 -0.34 -2.93
C VAL A 120 1.94 0.62 -2.94
N PHE A 121 1.81 1.45 -1.90
CA PHE A 121 0.82 2.53 -1.89
C PHE A 121 1.49 3.83 -2.31
N THR A 122 1.13 4.30 -3.49
CA THR A 122 1.76 5.43 -4.18
C THR A 122 0.73 6.48 -4.57
N ASN A 123 1.17 7.73 -4.67
CA ASN A 123 0.43 8.80 -5.32
C ASN A 123 0.43 8.66 -6.85
N GLY A 124 1.25 7.78 -7.42
CA GLY A 124 1.26 7.45 -8.84
C GLY A 124 1.82 8.54 -9.76
N THR A 125 2.48 9.57 -9.24
CA THR A 125 2.94 10.69 -10.07
C THR A 125 4.31 10.47 -10.72
N VAL A 126 5.13 9.56 -10.18
CA VAL A 126 6.48 9.28 -10.68
C VAL A 126 6.78 7.78 -10.55
N PHE A 127 7.03 7.11 -11.67
CA PHE A 127 7.63 5.78 -11.75
C PHE A 127 8.84 5.82 -12.69
N THR A 128 10.00 5.37 -12.20
CA THR A 128 11.16 5.12 -13.04
C THR A 128 11.01 3.80 -13.80
N GLU A 129 11.77 3.60 -14.87
CA GLU A 129 11.72 2.34 -15.62
C GLU A 129 12.15 1.15 -14.76
N THR A 130 13.18 1.31 -13.93
CA THR A 130 13.61 0.30 -12.95
C THR A 130 12.48 -0.10 -11.99
N LEU A 131 11.65 0.85 -11.55
CA LEU A 131 10.50 0.53 -10.71
C LEU A 131 9.42 -0.24 -11.48
N LYS A 132 9.12 0.17 -12.71
CA LYS A 132 8.17 -0.54 -13.57
C LYS A 132 8.60 -1.98 -13.81
N GLU A 133 9.85 -2.20 -14.19
CA GLU A 133 10.45 -3.53 -14.36
C GLU A 133 10.35 -4.36 -13.07
N SER A 134 10.68 -3.76 -11.92
CA SER A 134 10.56 -4.42 -10.62
C SER A 134 9.11 -4.81 -10.30
N PHE A 135 8.14 -3.92 -10.55
CA PHE A 135 6.73 -4.20 -10.31
C PHE A 135 6.22 -5.35 -11.17
N LEU A 136 6.60 -5.40 -12.45
CA LEU A 136 6.26 -6.48 -13.36
C LEU A 136 6.89 -7.81 -12.94
N ARG A 137 8.20 -7.82 -12.74
CA ARG A 137 8.98 -9.01 -12.36
C ARG A 137 8.44 -9.66 -11.09
N HIS A 138 8.06 -8.85 -10.10
CA HIS A 138 7.61 -9.34 -8.80
C HIS A 138 6.09 -9.35 -8.63
N ARG A 139 5.33 -9.10 -9.70
CA ARG A 139 3.86 -8.95 -9.70
C ARG A 139 3.38 -8.11 -8.51
N THR A 140 4.00 -6.96 -8.31
CA THR A 140 3.75 -6.08 -7.17
C THR A 140 2.34 -5.50 -7.29
N ARG A 141 1.56 -5.59 -6.21
CA ARG A 141 0.24 -4.94 -6.15
C ARG A 141 0.43 -3.44 -5.99
N LEU A 142 -0.32 -2.65 -6.75
CA LEU A 142 -0.27 -1.19 -6.68
C LEU A 142 -1.56 -0.64 -6.09
N ALA A 143 -1.41 0.20 -5.06
CA ALA A 143 -2.50 0.94 -4.46
C ALA A 143 -2.31 2.43 -4.75
N PHE A 144 -3.37 3.09 -5.22
CA PHE A 144 -3.35 4.52 -5.53
C PHE A 144 -4.36 5.29 -4.69
N SER A 145 -4.09 6.56 -4.42
CA SER A 145 -5.06 7.49 -3.86
C SER A 145 -5.57 8.42 -4.94
N VAL A 146 -6.89 8.43 -5.18
CA VAL A 146 -7.53 9.31 -6.16
C VAL A 146 -8.62 10.11 -5.46
N TYR A 147 -8.68 11.40 -5.74
CA TYR A 147 -9.54 12.32 -5.00
C TYR A 147 -10.74 12.84 -5.79
N SER A 148 -10.74 12.75 -7.12
CA SER A 148 -11.82 13.25 -7.97
C SER A 148 -11.61 12.75 -9.40
N ALA A 149 -12.68 12.66 -10.21
CA ALA A 149 -12.60 12.55 -11.67
C ALA A 149 -12.23 13.88 -12.33
N ARG A 150 -12.32 14.99 -11.60
CA ARG A 150 -11.98 16.34 -12.08
C ARG A 150 -10.57 16.72 -11.66
N ALA A 151 -9.74 17.06 -12.64
CA ALA A 151 -8.34 17.42 -12.42
C ALA A 151 -8.20 18.57 -11.42
N GLU A 152 -9.09 19.57 -11.48
CA GLU A 152 -9.00 20.76 -10.63
C GLU A 152 -9.22 20.43 -9.15
N ILE A 153 -10.16 19.51 -8.82
CA ILE A 153 -10.32 19.07 -7.43
C ILE A 153 -9.12 18.23 -7.01
N HIS A 154 -8.73 17.26 -7.83
CA HIS A 154 -7.66 16.33 -7.48
C HIS A 154 -6.35 17.10 -7.19
N ASP A 155 -5.97 18.00 -8.08
CA ASP A 155 -4.79 18.85 -7.94
C ASP A 155 -4.90 19.81 -6.75
N ALA A 156 -6.09 20.35 -6.48
CA ALA A 156 -6.32 21.14 -5.26
C ALA A 156 -6.17 20.31 -3.98
N VAL A 157 -6.49 19.01 -4.00
CA VAL A 157 -6.32 18.14 -2.82
C VAL A 157 -4.84 17.78 -2.62
N THR A 158 -4.12 17.46 -3.68
CA THR A 158 -2.69 17.10 -3.66
C THR A 158 -1.77 18.31 -3.48
N GLN A 159 -2.30 19.51 -3.74
CA GLN A 159 -1.58 20.79 -3.76
C GLN A 159 -0.51 20.84 -4.88
N GLU A 160 -0.80 20.21 -6.02
CA GLU A 160 0.14 20.09 -7.14
C GLU A 160 -0.61 20.01 -8.47
N LYS A 161 -0.34 20.95 -9.38
CA LYS A 161 -0.96 20.98 -10.70
C LYS A 161 -0.42 19.85 -11.58
N GLY A 162 -1.31 19.19 -12.33
CA GLY A 162 -1.00 18.05 -13.18
C GLY A 162 -0.87 16.73 -12.43
N SER A 163 -1.05 16.72 -11.10
CA SER A 163 -0.99 15.48 -10.30
C SER A 163 -2.03 14.45 -10.76
N PHE A 164 -3.23 14.91 -11.14
CA PHE A 164 -4.29 14.07 -11.67
C PHE A 164 -3.84 13.31 -12.92
N SER A 165 -3.37 14.04 -13.93
CA SER A 165 -2.96 13.46 -15.22
C SER A 165 -1.86 12.41 -15.04
N ARG A 166 -0.84 12.72 -14.23
CA ARG A 166 0.24 11.78 -13.91
C ARG A 166 -0.28 10.52 -13.20
N THR A 167 -1.14 10.70 -12.20
CA THR A 167 -1.75 9.60 -11.43
C THR A 167 -2.57 8.68 -12.35
N MET A 168 -3.44 9.25 -13.19
CA MET A 168 -4.27 8.48 -14.11
C MET A 168 -3.44 7.72 -15.15
N THR A 169 -2.37 8.33 -15.66
CA THR A 169 -1.43 7.68 -16.60
C THR A 169 -0.80 6.44 -15.96
N SER A 170 -0.35 6.55 -14.71
CA SER A 170 0.25 5.44 -13.97
C SER A 170 -0.75 4.33 -13.65
N ILE A 171 -1.99 4.67 -13.27
CA ILE A 171 -3.07 3.70 -13.07
C ILE A 171 -3.35 2.95 -14.38
N GLN A 172 -3.49 3.67 -15.48
CA GLN A 172 -3.79 3.08 -16.78
C GLN A 172 -2.66 2.14 -17.24
N TRP A 173 -1.40 2.51 -17.04
CA TRP A 173 -0.25 1.66 -17.30
C TRP A 173 -0.28 0.39 -16.46
N ALA A 174 -0.52 0.50 -15.16
CA ALA A 174 -0.56 -0.65 -14.25
C ALA A 174 -1.66 -1.65 -14.62
N VAL A 175 -2.87 -1.14 -14.92
CA VAL A 175 -3.99 -1.97 -15.37
C VAL A 175 -3.69 -2.66 -16.70
N ARG A 176 -3.18 -1.92 -17.71
CA ARG A 176 -2.81 -2.50 -19.02
C ARG A 176 -1.71 -3.55 -18.93
N SER A 177 -0.84 -3.43 -17.93
CA SER A 177 0.24 -4.39 -17.70
C SER A 177 -0.20 -5.62 -16.90
N GLY A 178 -1.49 -5.74 -16.55
CA GLY A 178 -2.03 -6.88 -15.80
C GLY A 178 -1.57 -6.93 -14.33
N LEU A 179 -1.11 -5.82 -13.77
CA LEU A 179 -0.77 -5.74 -12.34
C LEU A 179 -2.04 -5.65 -11.49
N PRO A 180 -2.07 -6.23 -10.28
CA PRO A 180 -3.19 -6.04 -9.37
C PRO A 180 -3.24 -4.58 -8.91
N VAL A 181 -4.34 -3.89 -9.19
CA VAL A 181 -4.54 -2.48 -8.84
C VAL A 181 -5.71 -2.31 -7.88
N ARG A 182 -5.51 -1.52 -6.83
CA ARG A 182 -6.61 -0.95 -6.06
C ARG A 182 -6.51 0.55 -5.94
N VAL A 183 -7.66 1.21 -5.79
CA VAL A 183 -7.74 2.65 -5.61
C VAL A 183 -8.53 2.99 -4.36
N ALA A 184 -7.98 3.92 -3.56
CA ALA A 184 -8.64 4.53 -2.43
C ALA A 184 -9.19 5.91 -2.83
N ALA A 185 -10.52 5.99 -2.99
CA ALA A 185 -11.25 7.22 -3.18
C ALA A 185 -11.56 7.87 -1.82
N VAL A 186 -10.65 8.71 -1.33
CA VAL A 186 -10.74 9.29 0.02
C VAL A 186 -11.83 10.36 0.05
N GLN A 187 -12.87 10.14 0.86
CA GLN A 187 -14.01 11.04 0.95
C GLN A 187 -13.68 12.27 1.80
N MET A 188 -13.94 13.45 1.25
CA MET A 188 -13.72 14.74 1.91
C MET A 188 -14.71 15.79 1.43
N LYS A 189 -14.81 16.91 2.15
CA LYS A 189 -15.69 18.02 1.75
C LYS A 189 -15.38 18.53 0.34
N ALA A 190 -14.11 18.54 -0.06
CA ALA A 190 -13.67 19.03 -1.36
C ALA A 190 -14.17 18.20 -2.56
N ASN A 191 -14.46 16.90 -2.36
CA ASN A 191 -14.87 15.99 -3.44
C ASN A 191 -16.25 15.34 -3.21
N ALA A 192 -17.00 15.80 -2.21
CA ALA A 192 -18.25 15.16 -1.80
C ALA A 192 -19.27 15.01 -2.94
N GLY A 193 -19.30 15.96 -3.89
CA GLY A 193 -20.18 15.91 -5.05
C GLY A 193 -19.69 15.05 -6.22
N ASP A 194 -18.48 14.47 -6.13
CA ASP A 194 -17.79 13.85 -7.27
C ASP A 194 -17.43 12.37 -7.06
N LEU A 195 -17.71 11.80 -5.89
CA LEU A 195 -17.32 10.42 -5.54
C LEU A 195 -17.89 9.37 -6.50
N GLY A 196 -19.13 9.54 -6.95
CA GLY A 196 -19.76 8.63 -7.91
C GLY A 196 -19.11 8.70 -9.29
N GLN A 197 -18.84 9.91 -9.79
CA GLN A 197 -18.14 10.10 -11.07
C GLN A 197 -16.71 9.56 -11.02
N THR A 198 -16.02 9.79 -9.89
CA THR A 198 -14.68 9.23 -9.63
C THR A 198 -14.70 7.71 -9.71
N ARG A 199 -15.67 7.06 -9.06
CA ARG A 199 -15.83 5.60 -9.11
C ARG A 199 -16.05 5.12 -10.55
N ASN A 200 -17.02 5.70 -11.26
CA ASN A 200 -17.34 5.30 -12.64
C ASN A 200 -16.13 5.45 -13.58
N MET A 201 -15.35 6.52 -13.44
CA MET A 201 -14.12 6.73 -14.21
C MET A 201 -13.10 5.62 -13.95
N LEU A 202 -12.86 5.29 -12.68
CA LEU A 202 -11.90 4.24 -12.30
C LEU A 202 -12.34 2.85 -12.76
N GLU A 203 -13.64 2.54 -12.66
CA GLU A 203 -14.22 1.30 -13.18
C GLU A 203 -14.06 1.23 -14.71
N GLY A 204 -14.32 2.33 -15.42
CA GLY A 204 -14.09 2.44 -16.87
C GLY A 204 -12.62 2.29 -17.30
N MET A 205 -11.67 2.58 -16.42
CA MET A 205 -10.23 2.34 -16.64
C MET A 205 -9.82 0.88 -16.40
N GLY A 206 -10.73 0.03 -15.88
CA GLY A 206 -10.46 -1.37 -15.55
C GLY A 206 -9.98 -1.61 -14.13
N VAL A 207 -10.16 -0.65 -13.21
CA VAL A 207 -9.84 -0.84 -11.79
C VAL A 207 -10.93 -1.68 -11.12
N SER A 208 -10.58 -2.88 -10.66
CA SER A 208 -11.51 -3.83 -10.04
C SER A 208 -11.72 -3.62 -8.54
N SER A 209 -10.80 -2.95 -7.85
CA SER A 209 -10.83 -2.77 -6.40
C SER A 209 -10.85 -1.29 -6.03
N ILE A 210 -12.04 -0.75 -5.75
CA ILE A 210 -12.22 0.67 -5.37
C ILE A 210 -12.86 0.78 -4.01
N SER A 211 -12.05 1.19 -3.03
CA SER A 211 -12.48 1.49 -1.67
C SER A 211 -12.75 2.98 -1.51
N SER A 212 -13.70 3.34 -0.67
CA SER A 212 -13.89 4.72 -0.26
C SER A 212 -14.10 4.81 1.25
N GLY A 213 -13.60 5.88 1.84
CA GLY A 213 -13.84 6.14 3.25
C GLY A 213 -13.36 7.53 3.66
N PRO A 214 -13.78 8.02 4.83
CA PRO A 214 -13.55 9.39 5.21
C PRO A 214 -12.09 9.63 5.58
N VAL A 215 -11.62 10.86 5.35
CA VAL A 215 -10.37 11.35 5.93
C VAL A 215 -10.37 11.07 7.44
N ARG A 216 -9.28 10.48 7.92
CA ARG A 216 -9.04 10.32 9.36
C ARG A 216 -8.48 11.60 9.94
N GLU A 217 -8.89 11.93 11.16
CA GLU A 217 -8.46 13.12 11.89
C GLU A 217 -7.06 12.92 12.49
N VAL A 218 -6.08 12.63 11.62
CA VAL A 218 -4.67 12.35 11.96
C VAL A 218 -3.78 13.19 11.04
N GLY A 219 -2.62 13.62 11.52
CA GLY A 219 -1.70 14.47 10.75
C GLY A 219 -2.37 15.76 10.28
N ARG A 220 -2.28 16.08 8.99
CA ARG A 220 -2.94 17.26 8.42
C ARG A 220 -4.47 17.15 8.40
N GLY A 221 -5.03 15.93 8.45
CA GLY A 221 -6.47 15.71 8.58
C GLY A 221 -7.04 16.34 9.86
N LEU A 222 -6.27 16.33 10.96
CA LEU A 222 -6.68 16.89 12.26
C LEU A 222 -6.80 18.42 12.28
N ARG A 223 -6.11 19.13 11.38
CA ARG A 223 -5.99 20.61 11.44
C ARG A 223 -7.34 21.35 11.35
N ARG A 224 -8.41 20.66 10.92
CA ARG A 224 -9.74 21.24 10.70
C ARG A 224 -10.78 20.86 11.75
N LYS A 225 -10.50 19.97 12.72
CA LYS A 225 -11.45 19.57 13.76
C LYS A 225 -10.80 19.40 15.13
N LYS A 226 -11.51 19.86 16.17
CA LYS A 226 -11.22 19.46 17.56
C LYS A 226 -11.77 18.06 17.77
N VAL A 227 -10.90 17.11 18.07
CA VAL A 227 -11.28 15.74 18.45
C VAL A 227 -11.10 15.63 19.97
N GLY A 228 -12.06 15.02 20.65
CA GLY A 228 -12.01 14.85 22.11
C GLY A 228 -10.83 13.97 22.52
N SER A 229 -10.74 12.77 21.92
CA SER A 229 -9.59 11.88 22.05
C SER A 229 -9.05 11.49 20.68
N ARG A 230 -7.71 11.38 20.56
CA ARG A 230 -7.08 10.83 19.35
C ARG A 230 -7.47 9.38 19.07
N PHE A 231 -7.92 8.64 20.09
CA PHE A 231 -8.45 7.28 19.95
C PHE A 231 -9.81 7.26 19.22
N ASP A 232 -10.59 8.34 19.25
CA ASP A 232 -11.90 8.42 18.59
C ASP A 232 -11.76 8.41 17.05
N ALA A 233 -10.58 8.73 16.53
CA ALA A 233 -10.26 8.67 15.11
C ALA A 233 -9.87 7.25 14.62
N LEU A 234 -9.73 6.28 15.53
CA LEU A 234 -9.29 4.92 15.23
C LEU A 234 -10.47 3.98 14.98
N CYS A 235 -10.26 2.92 14.18
CA CYS A 235 -11.31 1.98 13.79
C CYS A 235 -11.56 0.83 14.78
N GLY A 236 -10.84 0.77 15.90
CA GLY A 236 -10.93 -0.33 16.87
C GLY A 236 -10.09 -1.58 16.53
N ARG A 237 -9.65 -1.74 15.26
CA ARG A 237 -8.81 -2.85 14.80
C ARG A 237 -7.31 -2.53 14.68
N CYS A 238 -6.90 -1.34 15.10
CA CYS A 238 -5.54 -0.82 14.94
C CYS A 238 -4.44 -1.67 15.61
N TRP A 239 -4.75 -2.74 16.34
CA TRP A 239 -3.81 -3.58 17.08
C TRP A 239 -3.74 -5.04 16.61
N GLN A 240 -4.65 -5.46 15.73
CA GLN A 240 -4.88 -6.88 15.42
C GLN A 240 -3.79 -7.46 14.52
N LYS A 241 -2.64 -7.78 15.13
CA LYS A 241 -1.45 -8.37 14.47
C LYS A 241 -0.96 -7.58 13.27
N LYS A 242 -1.01 -6.25 13.39
CA LYS A 242 -0.44 -5.33 12.42
C LYS A 242 0.56 -4.45 13.13
N LEU A 243 1.60 -4.05 12.42
CA LEU A 243 2.55 -3.04 12.87
C LEU A 243 2.86 -2.09 11.72
N CYS A 244 3.22 -0.88 12.07
CA CYS A 244 3.74 0.13 11.16
C CYS A 244 5.11 0.57 11.65
N LEU A 245 6.12 0.48 10.80
CA LEU A 245 7.48 0.93 11.07
C LEU A 245 7.77 2.22 10.27
N THR A 246 8.38 3.21 10.92
CA THR A 246 8.73 4.50 10.31
C THR A 246 10.20 4.63 9.94
N PRO A 247 10.59 5.68 9.17
CA PRO A 247 12.00 5.94 8.87
C PRO A 247 12.83 6.30 10.10
N SER A 248 12.20 6.77 11.18
CA SER A 248 12.87 7.04 12.47
C SER A 248 13.16 5.78 13.27
N GLY A 249 12.60 4.63 12.87
CA GLY A 249 12.68 3.36 13.59
C GLY A 249 11.57 3.15 14.61
N GLU A 250 10.62 4.07 14.73
CA GLU A 250 9.47 3.96 15.63
C GLU A 250 8.44 2.98 15.08
N ILE A 251 7.82 2.22 15.99
CA ILE A 251 6.79 1.25 15.66
C ILE A 251 5.46 1.69 16.27
N PHE A 252 4.42 1.67 15.45
CA PHE A 252 3.04 1.92 15.84
C PHE A 252 2.15 0.71 15.59
N PRO A 253 1.03 0.56 16.31
CA PRO A 253 0.02 -0.46 16.01
C PRO A 253 -0.56 -0.32 14.58
N CYS A 254 -0.73 0.92 14.11
CA CYS A 254 -1.31 1.26 12.82
C CYS A 254 -0.81 2.63 12.34
N VAL A 255 -0.85 2.89 11.03
CA VAL A 255 -0.53 4.18 10.40
C VAL A 255 -1.34 5.38 10.94
N PHE A 256 -2.52 5.12 11.52
CA PHE A 256 -3.36 6.17 12.12
C PHE A 256 -3.13 6.35 13.63
N SER A 257 -2.40 5.44 14.29
CA SER A 257 -2.10 5.50 15.73
C SER A 257 -0.69 6.04 16.01
N ARG A 258 -0.16 6.89 15.13
CA ARG A 258 1.19 7.48 15.21
C ARG A 258 1.45 8.32 16.46
N PHE A 259 0.40 8.72 17.17
CA PHE A 259 0.50 9.43 18.45
C PHE A 259 0.82 8.50 19.63
N TYR A 260 0.94 7.19 19.41
CA TYR A 260 1.16 6.18 20.44
C TYR A 260 2.21 5.17 19.98
N PRO A 261 3.52 5.52 20.03
CA PRO A 261 4.59 4.57 19.75
C PRO A 261 4.54 3.41 20.75
N VAL A 262 4.72 2.19 20.24
CA VAL A 262 4.73 0.95 21.05
C VAL A 262 6.10 0.31 21.15
N GLY A 263 7.08 0.81 20.39
CA GLY A 263 8.47 0.37 20.45
C GLY A 263 9.31 0.95 19.33
N ILE A 264 10.52 0.42 19.19
CA ILE A 264 11.45 0.75 18.10
C ILE A 264 12.04 -0.52 17.49
N LEU A 265 12.47 -0.47 16.22
CA LEU A 265 13.02 -1.64 15.52
C LEU A 265 14.19 -2.31 16.26
N ALA A 266 15.06 -1.53 16.90
CA ALA A 266 16.21 -2.04 17.65
C ALA A 266 15.83 -3.00 18.80
N GLN A 267 14.57 -2.97 19.27
CA GLN A 267 14.08 -3.92 20.28
C GLN A 267 13.70 -5.28 19.67
N GLY A 268 13.41 -5.32 18.37
CA GLY A 268 12.86 -6.47 17.65
C GLY A 268 11.33 -6.48 17.62
N LEU A 269 10.76 -6.84 16.46
CA LEU A 269 9.31 -6.85 16.21
C LEU A 269 8.56 -7.80 17.16
N GLU A 270 9.14 -8.95 17.47
CA GLU A 270 8.54 -9.93 18.39
C GLU A 270 8.33 -9.34 19.80
N LYS A 271 9.35 -8.65 20.32
CA LYS A 271 9.25 -8.01 21.64
C LYS A 271 8.21 -6.89 21.63
N VAL A 272 8.12 -6.13 20.54
CA VAL A 272 7.12 -5.06 20.40
C VAL A 272 5.71 -5.63 20.34
N LEU A 273 5.47 -6.74 19.63
CA LEU A 273 4.17 -7.42 19.57
C LEU A 273 3.69 -7.94 20.92
N ASN A 274 4.62 -8.34 21.77
CA ASN A 274 4.35 -8.86 23.11
C ASN A 274 4.53 -7.80 24.21
N SER A 275 4.71 -6.53 23.83
CA SER A 275 5.04 -5.47 24.78
C SER A 275 3.85 -5.10 25.70
N PRO A 276 4.12 -4.70 26.96
CA PRO A 276 3.12 -4.10 27.83
C PRO A 276 2.52 -2.81 27.21
N THR A 277 3.32 -2.05 26.46
CA THR A 277 2.89 -0.81 25.80
C THR A 277 1.80 -1.07 24.76
N LEU A 278 1.95 -2.11 23.93
CA LEU A 278 0.93 -2.51 22.98
C LEU A 278 -0.33 -3.04 23.69
N SER A 279 -0.16 -3.76 24.80
CA SER A 279 -1.27 -4.23 25.63
C SER A 279 -2.07 -3.07 26.23
N ALA A 280 -1.39 -2.06 26.80
CA ALA A 280 -2.03 -0.85 27.32
C ALA A 280 -2.74 -0.03 26.21
N PHE A 281 -2.19 -0.01 25.00
CA PHE A 281 -2.87 0.60 23.84
C PHE A 281 -4.20 -0.10 23.53
N ARG A 282 -4.21 -1.44 23.54
CA ARG A 282 -5.42 -2.26 23.32
C ARG A 282 -6.48 -1.97 24.37
N GLU A 283 -6.10 -1.95 25.65
CA GLU A 283 -7.01 -1.65 26.75
C GLU A 283 -7.64 -0.26 26.60
N LYS A 284 -6.84 0.77 26.33
CA LYS A 284 -7.33 2.14 26.10
C LYS A 284 -8.29 2.23 24.91
N LEU A 285 -7.97 1.54 23.81
CA LEU A 285 -8.81 1.53 22.62
C LEU A 285 -10.17 0.85 22.87
N LEU A 286 -10.20 -0.21 23.70
CA LEU A 286 -11.40 -0.95 24.05
C LEU A 286 -12.23 -0.26 25.15
N SER A 287 -11.58 0.48 26.06
CA SER A 287 -12.25 1.24 27.11
C SER A 287 -12.82 2.57 26.60
N GLY A 288 -12.17 3.18 25.60
CA GLY A 288 -12.74 4.27 24.83
C GLY A 288 -13.95 3.73 24.06
N ARG A 289 -15.04 4.49 23.99
CA ARG A 289 -16.29 4.11 23.28
C ARG A 289 -16.12 4.03 21.75
N VAL A 290 -15.04 3.41 21.26
CA VAL A 290 -14.90 3.05 19.85
C VAL A 290 -15.85 1.88 19.63
N GLN A 291 -17.07 2.18 19.21
CA GLN A 291 -18.00 1.16 18.74
C GLN A 291 -17.26 0.30 17.72
N GLN A 292 -17.04 -0.97 18.05
CA GLN A 292 -16.61 -1.93 17.04
C GLN A 292 -17.72 -1.91 15.98
N PRO A 293 -17.44 -1.52 14.73
CA PRO A 293 -18.47 -1.61 13.71
C PRO A 293 -18.90 -3.07 13.64
N ASP A 294 -20.21 -3.30 13.72
CA ASP A 294 -20.80 -4.61 13.44
C ASP A 294 -20.20 -5.13 12.12
N ASN A 295 -19.98 -6.44 11.99
CA ASN A 295 -19.37 -7.05 10.80
C ASN A 295 -20.09 -6.71 9.46
N ALA A 296 -21.25 -6.05 9.51
CA ALA A 296 -21.96 -5.51 8.35
C ALA A 296 -21.53 -4.07 7.92
N GLN A 297 -20.92 -3.27 8.80
CA GLN A 297 -20.43 -1.90 8.52
C GLN A 297 -18.95 -1.86 8.09
N THR A 298 -18.33 -3.02 7.87
CA THR A 298 -16.94 -3.19 7.43
C THR A 298 -16.69 -2.79 5.99
N LYS A 299 -17.73 -2.54 5.18
CA LYS A 299 -17.63 -2.05 3.77
C LYS A 299 -17.03 -0.64 3.60
N GLY A 300 -16.27 -0.12 4.57
CA GLY A 300 -15.69 1.23 4.52
C GLY A 300 -14.48 1.50 5.42
N CYS A 301 -13.86 0.49 6.05
CA CYS A 301 -12.57 0.73 6.71
C CYS A 301 -11.42 0.63 5.71
N VAL A 302 -11.03 1.78 5.14
CA VAL A 302 -9.82 1.97 4.30
C VAL A 302 -8.52 1.49 4.97
N CYS A 303 -8.57 1.22 6.28
CA CYS A 303 -7.47 0.71 7.09
C CYS A 303 -7.13 -0.76 6.81
N GLU A 304 -8.07 -1.51 6.24
CA GLU A 304 -7.83 -2.81 5.68
C GLU A 304 -7.62 -2.59 4.19
N PRO A 305 -6.47 -2.95 3.63
CA PRO A 305 -6.46 -3.16 2.19
C PRO A 305 -7.52 -4.25 1.96
N ASP A 306 -8.56 -3.94 1.18
CA ASP A 306 -9.54 -4.91 0.70
C ASP A 306 -8.76 -5.90 -0.18
N LEU A 307 -8.13 -6.86 0.48
CA LEU A 307 -7.35 -7.95 -0.10
C LEU A 307 -8.30 -9.15 -0.14
N GLU A 308 -9.39 -9.03 -0.90
CA GLU A 308 -10.04 -10.25 -1.35
C GLU A 308 -9.00 -11.03 -2.17
N PRO A 309 -8.88 -12.36 -1.95
CA PRO A 309 -8.03 -13.18 -2.79
C PRO A 309 -8.50 -12.99 -4.24
N VAL A 310 -7.56 -12.75 -5.15
CA VAL A 310 -7.86 -12.82 -6.58
C VAL A 310 -8.41 -14.22 -6.81
N PRO A 311 -9.64 -14.39 -7.31
CA PRO A 311 -10.13 -15.72 -7.63
C PRO A 311 -9.15 -16.32 -8.63
N CYS A 312 -8.59 -17.47 -8.27
CA CYS A 312 -8.00 -18.35 -9.25
C CYS A 312 -9.09 -18.61 -10.28
N ASP A 313 -8.84 -18.25 -11.54
CA ASP A 313 -9.76 -18.54 -12.63
C ASP A 313 -10.01 -20.06 -12.65
N PRO A 314 -11.22 -20.55 -12.36
CA PRO A 314 -11.48 -21.98 -12.32
C PRO A 314 -11.38 -22.63 -13.70
N ASP A 315 -11.30 -21.84 -14.78
CA ASP A 315 -11.14 -22.30 -16.16
C ASP A 315 -9.67 -22.44 -16.59
N LEU A 316 -8.71 -22.09 -15.71
CA LEU A 316 -7.30 -22.40 -15.92
C LEU A 316 -6.96 -23.69 -15.18
N GLU A 317 -6.99 -24.80 -15.91
CA GLU A 317 -6.47 -26.07 -15.42
C GLU A 317 -4.98 -25.89 -15.01
N PRO A 318 -4.60 -26.26 -13.77
CA PRO A 318 -3.20 -26.25 -13.39
C PRO A 318 -2.45 -27.27 -14.25
N LEU A 319 -1.46 -26.80 -15.02
CA LEU A 319 -0.53 -27.68 -15.72
C LEU A 319 0.08 -28.67 -14.70
N PRO A 320 -0.12 -29.98 -14.86
CA PRO A 320 0.53 -30.95 -13.99
C PRO A 320 2.04 -30.86 -14.22
N CYS A 321 2.79 -30.72 -13.13
CA CYS A 321 4.22 -30.96 -13.15
C CYS A 321 4.45 -32.45 -13.36
N GLU A 322 4.62 -32.89 -14.61
CA GLU A 322 5.07 -34.26 -14.88
C GLU A 322 6.60 -34.35 -14.64
N PRO A 323 7.08 -35.26 -13.78
CA PRO A 323 8.50 -35.38 -13.44
C PRO A 323 9.33 -36.15 -14.48
N ASP A 324 8.72 -36.66 -15.55
CA ASP A 324 9.37 -37.54 -16.52
C ASP A 324 9.15 -37.04 -17.96
N LEU A 325 9.94 -36.06 -18.38
CA LEU A 325 10.14 -35.77 -19.81
C LEU A 325 11.60 -36.07 -20.16
N GLU A 326 11.82 -37.23 -20.77
CA GLU A 326 13.06 -37.56 -21.47
C GLU A 326 13.25 -36.61 -22.67
N PRO A 327 14.48 -36.22 -23.01
CA PRO A 327 14.73 -35.33 -24.15
C PRO A 327 14.34 -36.02 -25.46
N LEU A 328 13.51 -35.35 -26.27
CA LEU A 328 13.11 -35.81 -27.60
C LEU A 328 14.36 -36.05 -28.48
N PRO A 329 14.50 -37.21 -29.12
CA PRO A 329 15.54 -37.41 -30.12
C PRO A 329 15.20 -36.62 -31.38
N CYS A 330 16.21 -36.08 -32.05
CA CYS A 330 16.08 -35.46 -33.36
C CYS A 330 15.56 -36.51 -34.35
N ASP A 331 14.35 -36.31 -34.88
CA ASP A 331 13.76 -37.18 -35.88
C ASP A 331 14.43 -36.91 -37.25
N PRO A 332 15.20 -37.86 -37.83
CA PRO A 332 15.93 -37.66 -39.06
C PRO A 332 15.06 -37.72 -40.33
N ASP A 333 13.74 -37.98 -40.20
CA ASP A 333 12.81 -38.13 -41.32
C ASP A 333 11.88 -36.91 -41.54
N LEU A 334 12.16 -35.76 -40.91
CA LEU A 334 11.47 -34.50 -41.23
C LEU A 334 12.23 -33.73 -42.34
N GLU A 335 11.72 -33.83 -43.56
CA GLU A 335 12.16 -32.99 -44.68
C GLU A 335 11.90 -31.50 -44.39
N PRO A 336 12.88 -30.60 -44.61
CA PRO A 336 12.66 -29.17 -44.46
C PRO A 336 11.68 -28.65 -45.53
N LEU A 337 10.69 -27.88 -45.09
CA LEU A 337 9.74 -27.20 -45.99
C LEU A 337 10.47 -26.34 -47.03
N PRO A 338 10.17 -26.47 -48.33
CA PRO A 338 10.74 -25.61 -49.36
C PRO A 338 10.16 -24.19 -49.27
N CYS A 339 11.02 -23.20 -49.47
CA CYS A 339 10.64 -21.81 -49.58
C CYS A 339 9.70 -21.63 -50.78
N ASP A 340 8.49 -21.12 -50.55
CA ASP A 340 7.50 -20.80 -51.56
C ASP A 340 7.99 -19.60 -52.42
N PRO A 341 8.23 -19.76 -53.74
CA PRO A 341 8.82 -18.71 -54.58
C PRO A 341 7.86 -17.58 -54.98
N ASP A 342 6.59 -17.61 -54.56
CA ASP A 342 5.58 -16.60 -54.92
C ASP A 342 5.22 -15.62 -53.78
N LEU A 343 6.02 -15.55 -52.70
CA LEU A 343 5.89 -14.52 -51.66
C LEU A 343 7.02 -13.48 -51.79
N GLU A 344 6.68 -12.31 -52.35
CA GLU A 344 7.58 -11.15 -52.41
C GLU A 344 7.85 -10.58 -51.00
N PRO A 345 9.12 -10.45 -50.57
CA PRO A 345 9.47 -9.76 -49.33
C PRO A 345 9.31 -8.23 -49.50
N LEU A 346 8.73 -7.60 -48.47
CA LEU A 346 8.61 -6.14 -48.38
C LEU A 346 10.00 -5.45 -48.43
N PRO A 347 10.20 -4.42 -49.27
CA PRO A 347 11.49 -3.75 -49.39
C PRO A 347 11.77 -2.84 -48.18
N CYS A 348 13.00 -2.94 -47.68
CA CYS A 348 13.60 -1.98 -46.75
C CYS A 348 13.76 -0.61 -47.42
N GLU A 349 13.23 0.46 -46.83
CA GLU A 349 13.37 1.83 -47.34
C GLU A 349 14.84 2.30 -47.25
N PRO A 350 15.45 2.81 -48.36
CA PRO A 350 16.88 3.08 -48.45
C PRO A 350 17.26 4.56 -48.32
N ASP A 351 16.71 5.32 -47.37
CA ASP A 351 16.99 6.77 -47.24
C ASP A 351 17.40 7.24 -45.84
N LEU A 352 18.32 6.52 -45.17
CA LEU A 352 19.14 7.13 -44.12
C LEU A 352 20.58 6.61 -44.21
N GLU A 353 21.45 7.44 -44.78
CA GLU A 353 22.89 7.18 -44.90
C GLU A 353 23.59 7.21 -43.52
N PRO A 354 24.53 6.28 -43.26
CA PRO A 354 25.36 6.29 -42.07
C PRO A 354 26.44 7.39 -42.14
N VAL A 355 26.61 8.14 -41.05
CA VAL A 355 27.67 9.15 -40.90
C VAL A 355 29.03 8.44 -40.84
N PRO A 356 29.99 8.73 -41.74
CA PRO A 356 31.33 8.15 -41.67
C PRO A 356 32.18 8.83 -40.59
N CYS A 357 32.96 8.03 -39.87
CA CYS A 357 34.04 8.50 -39.01
C CYS A 357 35.12 9.15 -39.89
N ASP A 358 35.31 10.47 -39.75
CA ASP A 358 36.32 11.24 -40.46
C ASP A 358 37.71 11.06 -39.80
N PRO A 359 38.72 10.49 -40.50
CA PRO A 359 40.04 10.25 -39.93
C PRO A 359 40.97 11.48 -39.93
N ASP A 360 40.52 12.65 -40.39
CA ASP A 360 41.33 13.88 -40.48
C ASP A 360 40.98 14.96 -39.43
N LEU A 361 40.26 14.62 -38.35
CA LEU A 361 40.03 15.53 -37.23
C LEU A 361 41.09 15.34 -36.13
N GLU A 362 42.02 16.29 -36.04
CA GLU A 362 42.97 16.38 -34.93
C GLU A 362 42.23 16.57 -33.59
N PRO A 363 42.61 15.83 -32.52
CA PRO A 363 41.96 15.94 -31.22
C PRO A 363 42.28 17.29 -30.55
N VAL A 364 41.23 17.98 -30.10
CA VAL A 364 41.33 19.19 -29.27
C VAL A 364 42.03 18.84 -27.96
N PRO A 365 43.18 19.45 -27.60
CA PRO A 365 43.85 19.17 -26.34
C PRO A 365 43.05 19.78 -25.18
N CYS A 366 42.96 19.04 -24.07
CA CYS A 366 42.46 19.57 -22.81
C CYS A 366 43.41 20.69 -22.35
N ASP A 367 42.89 21.91 -22.29
CA ASP A 367 43.63 23.10 -21.84
C ASP A 367 43.82 23.04 -20.30
N PRO A 368 45.06 22.93 -19.79
CA PRO A 368 45.32 22.80 -18.36
C PRO A 368 45.21 24.12 -17.57
N ASP A 369 44.89 25.25 -18.22
CA ASP A 369 44.87 26.59 -17.60
C ASP A 369 43.46 27.13 -17.29
N LEU A 370 42.42 26.29 -17.31
CA LEU A 370 41.07 26.70 -16.86
C LEU A 370 40.87 26.43 -15.37
N GLU A 371 41.00 27.48 -14.55
CA GLU A 371 40.65 27.45 -13.13
C GLU A 371 39.13 27.22 -12.93
N PRO A 372 38.72 26.36 -11.98
CA PRO A 372 37.32 26.04 -11.74
C PRO A 372 36.55 27.22 -11.11
N VAL A 373 35.41 27.56 -11.69
CA VAL A 373 34.46 28.55 -11.14
C VAL A 373 33.81 27.98 -9.88
N PRO A 374 33.89 28.64 -8.71
CA PRO A 374 33.25 28.16 -7.48
C PRO A 374 31.74 28.36 -7.53
N CYS A 375 31.01 27.35 -7.05
CA CYS A 375 29.56 27.38 -6.90
C CYS A 375 29.17 28.34 -5.75
N ASP A 376 28.37 29.36 -6.07
CA ASP A 376 27.82 30.31 -5.09
C ASP A 376 26.62 29.68 -4.37
N PRO A 377 26.61 29.54 -3.03
CA PRO A 377 25.54 28.90 -2.31
C PRO A 377 24.59 29.95 -1.73
N ASP A 378 23.76 30.57 -2.57
CA ASP A 378 22.52 31.27 -2.15
C ASP A 378 21.67 31.64 -3.37
N LEU A 379 20.98 30.66 -3.96
CA LEU A 379 19.79 30.85 -4.83
C LEU A 379 18.76 29.73 -4.63
#